data_AF-A0A950MKQ4-F1
#
_entry.id   AF-A0A950MKQ4-F1
#
_cell.length_a   1.000
_cell.length_b   1.000
_cell.length_c   1.000
_cell.angle_alpha   90.00
_cell.angle_beta   90.00
_cell.angle_gamma   90.00
#
_symmetry.space_group_name_H-M   'P 1'
#
loop_
_entity.id
_entity.type
_entity.pdbx_description
1 polymer ?
#
loop_
_entity_poly.entity_id
_entity_poly.type
_entity_poly.pdbx_seq_one_letter_code
_entity_poly.pdbx_strand_id
1 'polypeptide(L)'
;MRDTLGVLLAGGAGERLFPLTRDRAKPAVPFGGNYRIIDITLSNCINSDLRHVYILTQYKALSLNRHVREGWTSVVAQELGEFIEILPPMQRVSTNWYMGTADAVYQNIYSIGSEQPRYVLILSGDHIYKMHYGKMFDEHVESGADVTIAT
;
A
#
# COMPACT_ATOMS: atom_id res chain seq x y z
N MET A 1 -2.84 -13.81 -8.71
CA MET A 1 -3.21 -12.38 -8.76
C MET A 1 -2.28 -11.57 -9.69
N ARG A 2 -1.91 -12.09 -10.87
CA ARG A 2 -0.94 -11.41 -11.76
C ARG A 2 -1.48 -10.12 -12.38
N ASP A 3 -2.78 -10.08 -12.67
CA ASP A 3 -3.47 -8.91 -13.25
C ASP A 3 -4.08 -7.99 -12.17
N THR A 4 -3.54 -8.02 -10.95
CA THR A 4 -4.04 -7.28 -9.79
C THR A 4 -3.00 -6.27 -9.32
N LEU A 5 -3.42 -5.02 -9.14
CA LEU A 5 -2.60 -3.97 -8.56
C LEU A 5 -2.98 -3.76 -7.09
N GLY A 6 -1.99 -3.82 -6.20
CA GLY A 6 -2.15 -3.43 -4.81
C GLY A 6 -2.01 -1.92 -4.65
N VAL A 7 -2.97 -1.30 -3.98
CA VAL A 7 -2.87 0.11 -3.57
C VAL A 7 -2.89 0.18 -2.05
N LEU A 8 -1.72 0.38 -1.47
CA LEU A 8 -1.50 0.40 -0.03
C LEU A 8 -1.53 1.83 0.49
N LEU A 9 -2.55 2.12 1.29
CA LEU A 9 -2.77 3.42 1.91
C LEU A 9 -1.87 3.55 3.15
N ALA A 10 -0.82 4.36 3.05
CA ALA A 10 0.18 4.59 4.09
C ALA A 10 0.20 6.05 4.61
N GLY A 11 -0.89 6.80 4.39
CA GLY A 11 -1.01 8.21 4.77
C GLY A 11 -1.38 8.49 6.23
N GLY A 12 -1.63 7.48 7.05
CA GLY A 12 -2.13 7.66 8.42
C GLY A 12 -1.18 8.42 9.35
N ALA A 13 -1.62 9.58 9.87
CA ALA A 13 -0.86 10.39 10.82
C ALA A 13 -0.67 9.70 12.19
N GLY A 14 -1.61 8.84 12.59
CA GLY A 14 -1.52 8.05 13.82
C GLY A 14 -1.41 8.90 15.09
N GLU A 15 -2.23 9.94 15.21
CA GLU A 15 -2.17 10.92 16.31
C GLU A 15 -2.31 10.27 17.69
N ARG A 16 -3.12 9.21 17.80
CA ARG A 16 -3.33 8.43 19.04
C ARG A 16 -2.09 7.66 19.51
N LEU A 17 -1.07 7.51 18.66
CA LEU A 17 0.18 6.84 18.99
C LEU A 17 1.29 7.83 19.39
N PHE A 18 0.96 9.11 19.59
CA PHE A 18 1.92 10.05 20.16
C PHE A 18 2.48 9.48 21.50
N PRO A 19 3.81 9.53 21.74
CA PRO A 19 4.84 10.25 20.97
C PRO A 19 5.50 9.45 19.83
N LEU A 20 5.13 8.18 19.59
CA LEU A 20 5.78 7.30 18.62
C LEU A 20 5.65 7.78 17.17
N THR A 21 4.62 8.57 16.85
CA THR A 21 4.33 9.15 15.52
C THR A 21 4.74 10.63 15.41
N ARG A 22 5.54 11.13 16.36
CA ARG A 22 6.01 12.53 16.33
C ARG A 22 6.79 12.85 15.06
N ASP A 23 7.75 12.00 14.69
CA ASP A 23 8.67 12.24 13.57
C ASP A 23 8.51 11.25 12.41
N ARG A 24 7.49 10.39 12.44
CA ARG A 24 7.26 9.32 11.46
C ARG A 24 5.79 9.00 11.28
N ALA A 25 5.43 8.50 10.10
CA ALA A 25 4.08 7.97 9.84
C ALA A 25 3.81 6.70 10.67
N LYS A 26 2.54 6.41 10.97
CA LYS A 26 2.13 5.19 11.70
C LYS A 26 2.65 3.90 11.04
N PRO A 27 2.59 3.72 9.71
CA PRO A 27 3.17 2.54 9.04
C PRO A 27 4.67 2.33 9.29
N ALA A 28 5.41 3.41 9.62
CA ALA A 28 6.85 3.36 9.86
C ALA A 28 7.22 3.12 11.34
N VAL A 29 6.24 2.91 12.22
CA VAL A 29 6.50 2.57 13.62
C VAL A 29 7.11 1.17 13.70
N PRO A 30 8.23 0.99 14.44
CA PRO A 30 8.81 -0.33 14.67
C PRO A 30 7.85 -1.28 15.37
N PHE A 31 7.89 -2.56 15.00
CA PHE A 31 7.08 -3.62 15.58
C PHE A 31 7.87 -4.93 15.59
N GLY A 32 7.72 -5.74 16.63
CA GLY A 32 8.32 -7.09 16.68
C GLY A 32 9.85 -7.12 16.57
N GLY A 33 10.54 -6.08 17.05
CA GLY A 33 11.99 -5.93 16.95
C GLY A 33 12.41 -5.18 15.69
N ASN A 34 12.76 -5.92 14.63
CA ASN A 34 13.39 -5.36 13.43
C ASN A 34 12.39 -4.92 12.35
N TYR A 35 11.10 -5.21 12.50
CA TYR A 35 10.08 -4.88 11.51
C TYR A 35 9.45 -3.53 11.77
N ARG A 36 8.70 -3.05 10.79
CA ARG A 36 7.75 -1.94 10.89
C ARG A 36 6.35 -2.43 10.58
N ILE A 37 5.34 -1.69 11.00
CA ILE A 37 3.93 -2.08 10.78
C ILE A 37 3.64 -2.36 9.30
N ILE A 38 4.18 -1.54 8.38
CA ILE A 38 3.98 -1.73 6.93
C ILE A 38 4.48 -3.10 6.42
N ASP A 39 5.53 -3.65 7.04
CA ASP A 39 6.15 -4.90 6.59
C ASP A 39 5.16 -6.05 6.63
N ILE A 40 4.22 -6.03 7.58
CA ILE A 40 3.20 -7.05 7.71
C ILE A 40 2.28 -7.09 6.48
N THR A 41 1.85 -5.91 6.02
CA THR A 41 0.99 -5.81 4.83
C THR A 41 1.76 -6.15 3.56
N LEU A 42 3.01 -5.67 3.42
CA LEU A 42 3.86 -6.02 2.27
C LEU A 42 4.22 -7.52 2.23
N SER A 43 4.46 -8.14 3.38
CA SER A 43 4.63 -9.59 3.47
C SER A 43 3.38 -10.33 3.04
N ASN A 44 2.18 -9.88 3.43
CA ASN A 44 0.93 -10.48 2.96
C ASN A 44 0.78 -10.32 1.43
N CYS A 45 1.18 -9.19 0.85
CA CYS A 45 1.20 -8.99 -0.60
C CYS A 45 2.07 -10.06 -1.29
N ILE A 46 3.35 -10.14 -0.92
CA ILE A 46 4.30 -11.06 -1.55
C ILE A 46 3.88 -12.53 -1.34
N ASN A 47 3.49 -12.90 -0.12
CA ASN A 47 3.05 -14.26 0.17
C ASN A 47 1.73 -14.65 -0.50
N SER A 48 0.99 -13.69 -1.05
CA SER A 48 -0.22 -13.92 -1.83
C SER A 48 0.01 -13.82 -3.35
N ASP A 49 1.26 -13.65 -3.80
CA ASP A 49 1.63 -13.33 -5.18
C ASP A 49 1.08 -11.98 -5.70
N LEU A 50 0.93 -10.97 -4.83
CA LEU A 50 0.69 -9.58 -5.21
C LEU A 50 2.04 -8.84 -5.35
N ARG A 51 2.49 -8.64 -6.58
CA ARG A 51 3.85 -8.15 -6.87
C ARG A 51 3.90 -6.79 -7.56
N HIS A 52 2.74 -6.23 -7.91
CA HIS A 52 2.58 -4.84 -8.35
C HIS A 52 1.88 -4.08 -7.23
N VAL A 53 2.62 -3.22 -6.52
CA VAL A 53 2.10 -2.50 -5.35
C VAL A 53 2.52 -1.04 -5.39
N TYR A 54 1.54 -0.15 -5.39
CA TYR A 54 1.74 1.26 -5.07
C TYR A 54 1.48 1.55 -3.60
N ILE A 55 2.36 2.34 -2.99
CA ILE A 55 2.27 2.80 -1.61
C ILE A 55 1.97 4.29 -1.62
N LEU A 56 0.74 4.66 -1.26
CA LEU A 56 0.32 6.06 -1.19
C LEU A 56 0.73 6.66 0.14
N THR A 57 1.73 7.55 0.13
CA THR A 57 2.26 8.21 1.32
C THR A 57 1.79 9.66 1.41
N GLN A 58 1.77 10.24 2.61
CA GLN A 58 1.36 11.63 2.81
C GLN A 58 2.24 12.32 3.85
N TYR A 59 1.99 12.10 5.14
CA TYR A 59 2.68 12.79 6.23
C TYR A 59 3.96 12.07 6.66
N LYS A 60 5.02 12.83 6.98
CA LYS A 60 6.24 12.34 7.66
C LYS A 60 6.82 11.06 7.04
N ALA A 61 6.81 10.98 5.71
CA ALA A 61 7.07 9.75 4.96
C ALA A 61 8.56 9.45 4.76
N LEU A 62 9.49 10.36 5.07
CA LEU A 62 10.91 10.17 4.76
C LEU A 62 11.50 8.87 5.34
N SER A 63 11.21 8.55 6.60
CA SER A 63 11.68 7.32 7.22
C SER A 63 11.05 6.09 6.59
N LEU A 64 9.76 6.17 6.21
CA LEU A 64 9.03 5.11 5.52
C LEU A 64 9.62 4.86 4.14
N ASN A 65 9.85 5.92 3.37
CA ASN A 65 10.34 5.85 2.01
C ASN A 65 11.72 5.21 1.92
N ARG A 66 12.58 5.55 2.87
CA ARG A 66 13.90 4.92 3.00
C ARG A 66 13.79 3.42 3.27
N HIS A 67 12.94 3.04 4.23
CA HIS A 67 12.72 1.64 4.61
C HIS A 67 12.20 0.78 3.46
N VAL A 68 11.21 1.27 2.70
CA VAL A 68 10.71 0.56 1.52
C VAL A 68 11.79 0.43 0.46
N ARG A 69 12.53 1.50 0.17
CA ARG A 69 13.59 1.49 -0.84
C ARG A 69 14.72 0.51 -0.50
N GLU A 70 15.14 0.48 0.76
CA GLU A 70 16.25 -0.36 1.22
C GLU A 70 15.83 -1.82 1.45
N GLY A 71 14.57 -2.06 1.86
CA GLY A 71 14.13 -3.38 2.30
C GLY A 71 13.22 -4.13 1.33
N TRP A 72 12.51 -3.44 0.42
CA TRP A 72 11.44 -4.04 -0.38
C TRP A 72 11.65 -3.96 -1.89
N THR A 73 12.41 -2.99 -2.40
CA THR A 73 12.65 -2.85 -3.85
C THR A 73 13.40 -4.06 -4.44
N SER A 74 14.27 -4.72 -3.67
CA SER A 74 15.02 -5.91 -4.11
C SER A 74 14.25 -7.22 -3.97
N VAL A 75 13.08 -7.22 -3.33
CA VAL A 75 12.28 -8.43 -3.08
C VAL A 75 11.47 -8.83 -4.31
N VAL A 76 11.20 -7.88 -5.20
CA VAL A 76 10.43 -8.08 -6.44
C VAL A 76 11.34 -8.09 -7.66
N ALA A 77 10.97 -8.88 -8.67
CA ALA A 77 11.75 -9.00 -9.90
C ALA A 77 11.41 -7.85 -10.87
N GLN A 78 12.10 -6.72 -10.75
CA GLN A 78 11.89 -5.54 -11.60
C GLN A 78 12.06 -5.84 -13.10
N GLU A 79 12.94 -6.77 -13.46
CA GLU A 79 13.14 -7.23 -14.84
C GLU A 79 11.90 -7.90 -15.44
N LEU A 80 11.01 -8.42 -14.59
CA LEU A 80 9.73 -9.01 -14.97
C LEU A 80 8.58 -7.98 -14.89
N GLY A 81 8.87 -6.71 -14.63
CA GLY A 81 7.88 -5.64 -14.46
C GLY A 81 7.28 -5.56 -13.05
N GLU A 82 7.72 -6.39 -12.10
CA GLU A 82 7.21 -6.36 -10.72
C GLU A 82 7.75 -5.14 -9.96
N PHE A 83 6.93 -4.53 -9.10
CA PHE A 83 7.35 -3.36 -8.34
C PHE A 83 6.63 -3.21 -6.99
N ILE A 84 7.36 -2.63 -6.04
CA ILE A 84 6.81 -1.98 -4.86
C ILE A 84 7.30 -0.54 -4.90
N GLU A 85 6.41 0.38 -5.26
CA GLU A 85 6.76 1.78 -5.51
C GLU A 85 5.94 2.73 -4.64
N ILE A 86 6.59 3.81 -4.19
CA ILE A 86 5.93 4.85 -3.41
C ILE A 86 5.46 5.96 -4.33
N LEU A 87 4.17 6.29 -4.22
CA LEU A 87 3.58 7.45 -4.86
C LEU A 87 3.34 8.55 -3.80
N PRO A 88 4.19 9.59 -3.76
CA PRO A 88 3.91 10.76 -2.96
C PRO A 88 2.80 11.61 -3.63
N PRO A 89 2.21 12.58 -2.92
CA PRO A 89 1.26 13.50 -3.51
C PRO A 89 1.97 14.32 -4.60
N MET A 90 1.60 14.11 -5.86
CA MET A 90 2.28 14.76 -7.01
C MET A 90 1.65 16.09 -7.42
N GLN A 91 0.60 16.53 -6.75
CA GLN A 91 -0.21 17.70 -7.07
C GLN A 91 -0.69 17.79 -8.55
N ARG A 92 -0.84 16.64 -9.24
CA ARG A 92 -1.21 16.61 -10.67
C ARG A 92 -2.67 16.93 -10.93
N VAL A 93 -3.55 16.53 -10.00
CA VAL A 93 -5.01 16.73 -10.11
C VAL A 93 -5.47 17.91 -9.25
N SER A 94 -4.78 18.17 -8.14
CA SER A 94 -5.04 19.28 -7.21
C SER A 94 -3.74 19.76 -6.59
N THR A 95 -3.64 21.04 -6.23
CA THR A 95 -2.52 21.56 -5.43
C THR A 95 -2.61 21.18 -3.95
N ASN A 96 -3.73 20.58 -3.53
CA ASN A 96 -3.95 20.19 -2.14
C ASN A 96 -3.28 18.84 -1.82
N TRP A 97 -2.93 18.66 -0.54
CA TRP A 97 -2.67 17.34 0.03
C TRP A 97 -3.90 16.44 -0.11
N TYR A 98 -3.72 15.12 0.03
CA TYR A 98 -4.85 14.20 0.00
C TYR A 98 -5.90 14.60 1.05
N MET A 99 -7.12 14.84 0.60
CA MET A 99 -8.27 15.18 1.46
C MET A 99 -8.83 13.95 2.18
N GLY A 100 -8.41 12.75 1.78
CA GLY A 100 -8.79 11.48 2.37
C GLY A 100 -8.16 10.31 1.60
N THR A 101 -8.48 9.08 2.03
CA THR A 101 -7.96 7.85 1.40
C THR A 101 -8.46 7.68 -0.04
N ALA A 102 -9.73 7.97 -0.31
CA ALA A 102 -10.30 7.93 -1.65
C ALA A 102 -9.67 9.02 -2.56
N ASP A 103 -9.44 10.22 -2.02
CA ASP A 103 -8.76 11.30 -2.76
C ASP A 103 -7.31 10.92 -3.10
N ALA A 104 -6.61 10.20 -2.21
CA ALA A 104 -5.29 9.68 -2.50
C ALA A 104 -5.28 8.76 -3.72
N VAL A 105 -6.27 7.88 -3.85
CA VAL A 105 -6.43 7.00 -5.03
C VAL A 105 -6.78 7.84 -6.27
N TYR A 106 -7.73 8.76 -6.14
CA TYR A 106 -8.19 9.60 -7.24
C TYR A 106 -7.07 10.47 -7.83
N GLN A 107 -6.25 11.11 -6.99
CA GLN A 107 -5.13 11.93 -7.47
C GLN A 107 -4.05 11.12 -8.21
N ASN A 108 -3.99 9.79 -7.96
CA ASN A 108 -3.04 8.87 -8.60
C ASN A 108 -3.69 7.97 -9.66
N ILE A 109 -4.92 8.28 -10.10
CA ILE A 109 -5.66 7.44 -11.05
C ILE A 109 -4.92 7.23 -12.37
N TYR A 110 -4.11 8.20 -12.81
CA TYR A 110 -3.30 8.07 -14.02
C TYR A 110 -2.19 7.01 -13.86
N SER A 111 -1.47 7.02 -12.73
CA SER A 111 -0.44 6.02 -12.45
C SER A 111 -1.04 4.63 -12.24
N ILE A 112 -2.21 4.55 -11.59
CA ILE A 112 -2.94 3.29 -11.45
C ILE A 112 -3.41 2.77 -12.83
N GLY A 113 -3.94 3.66 -13.66
CA GLY A 113 -4.48 3.31 -14.98
C GLY A 113 -3.40 2.95 -16.00
N SER A 114 -2.17 3.48 -15.89
CA SER A 114 -1.06 3.13 -16.79
C SER A 114 -0.65 1.67 -16.69
N GLU A 115 -0.83 1.06 -15.52
CA GLU A 115 -0.58 -0.36 -15.28
C GLU A 115 -1.66 -1.28 -15.87
N GLN A 116 -2.76 -0.71 -16.36
CA GLN A 116 -3.91 -1.43 -16.92
C GLN A 116 -4.38 -2.62 -16.06
N PRO A 117 -4.53 -2.46 -14.73
CA PRO A 117 -4.90 -3.57 -13.88
C PRO A 117 -6.34 -4.01 -14.14
N ARG A 118 -6.58 -5.32 -14.13
CA ARG A 118 -7.94 -5.87 -14.19
C ARG A 118 -8.66 -5.74 -12.85
N TYR A 119 -7.91 -5.85 -11.76
CA TYR A 119 -8.41 -5.74 -10.39
C TYR A 119 -7.51 -4.83 -9.56
N VAL A 120 -8.11 -4.07 -8.64
CA VAL A 120 -7.38 -3.23 -7.69
C VAL A 120 -7.69 -3.70 -6.28
N LEU A 121 -6.65 -4.05 -5.51
CA LEU A 121 -6.77 -4.42 -4.11
C LEU A 121 -6.35 -3.24 -3.22
N ILE A 122 -7.31 -2.65 -2.51
CA ILE A 122 -7.05 -1.55 -1.57
C ILE A 122 -6.63 -2.12 -0.21
N LEU A 123 -5.48 -1.69 0.31
CA LEU A 123 -4.89 -2.19 1.55
C LEU A 123 -4.60 -1.06 2.53
N SER A 124 -4.71 -1.34 3.83
CA SER A 124 -4.23 -0.41 4.87
C SER A 124 -2.81 -0.77 5.30
N GLY A 125 -1.90 0.21 5.32
CA GLY A 125 -0.49 0.01 5.70
C GLY A 125 -0.21 0.09 7.21
N ASP A 126 -1.23 0.22 8.04
CA ASP A 126 -1.11 0.57 9.45
C ASP A 126 -1.76 -0.44 10.41
N HIS A 127 -2.07 -1.64 9.91
CA HIS A 127 -2.61 -2.78 10.64
C HIS A 127 -1.60 -3.92 10.75
N ILE A 128 -1.76 -4.74 11.79
CA ILE A 128 -0.94 -5.93 12.06
C ILE A 128 -1.84 -7.15 11.98
N TYR A 129 -1.69 -7.95 10.93
CA TYR A 129 -2.54 -9.10 10.64
C TYR A 129 -1.83 -10.03 9.65
N LYS A 130 -2.24 -11.30 9.59
CA LYS A 130 -1.77 -12.24 8.57
C LYS A 130 -2.94 -12.69 7.72
N MET A 131 -2.87 -12.44 6.42
CA MET A 131 -3.94 -12.77 5.48
C MET A 131 -3.35 -13.22 4.15
N HIS A 132 -3.98 -14.23 3.54
CA HIS A 132 -3.69 -14.63 2.18
C HIS A 132 -4.76 -14.03 1.24
N TYR A 133 -4.41 -12.96 0.55
CA TYR A 133 -5.36 -12.20 -0.27
C TYR A 133 -5.93 -12.99 -1.44
N GLY A 134 -5.23 -14.03 -1.91
CA GLY A 134 -5.73 -14.90 -2.97
C GLY A 134 -7.11 -15.50 -2.67
N LYS A 135 -7.40 -15.84 -1.41
CA LYS A 135 -8.71 -16.40 -1.04
C LYS A 135 -9.84 -15.39 -1.21
N MET A 136 -9.60 -14.15 -0.79
CA MET A 136 -10.55 -13.04 -0.95
C MET A 136 -10.71 -12.66 -2.43
N PHE A 137 -9.62 -12.73 -3.19
CA PHE A 137 -9.62 -12.49 -4.63
C PHE A 137 -10.47 -13.53 -5.37
N ASP A 138 -10.27 -14.82 -5.07
CA ASP A 138 -11.02 -15.91 -5.69
C ASP A 138 -12.52 -15.76 -5.41
N GLU A 139 -12.90 -15.48 -4.16
CA GLU A 139 -14.29 -15.21 -3.76
C GLU A 139 -14.90 -13.98 -4.48
N HIS A 140 -14.13 -12.91 -4.64
CA HIS A 140 -14.56 -11.74 -5.40
C HIS A 140 -14.85 -12.08 -6.87
N VAL A 141 -13.96 -12.84 -7.51
CA VAL A 141 -14.14 -13.26 -8.91
C VAL A 141 -15.32 -14.21 -9.07
N GLU A 142 -15.49 -15.18 -8.15
CA GLU A 142 -16.57 -16.16 -8.20
C GLU A 142 -17.95 -15.54 -7.94
N SER A 143 -18.02 -14.58 -7.01
CA SER A 143 -19.28 -13.90 -6.69
C SER A 143 -19.72 -12.89 -7.74
N GLY A 144 -18.79 -12.36 -8.55
CA GLY A 144 -19.07 -11.27 -9.49
C GLY A 144 -19.50 -9.97 -8.80
N ALA A 145 -19.15 -9.80 -7.52
CA ALA A 145 -19.50 -8.61 -6.75
C ALA A 145 -18.76 -7.37 -7.28
N ASP A 146 -19.40 -6.20 -7.23
CA ASP A 146 -18.75 -4.94 -7.59
C ASP A 146 -17.60 -4.60 -6.62
N VAL A 147 -17.77 -4.95 -5.35
CA VAL A 147 -16.79 -4.73 -4.27
C VAL A 147 -16.89 -5.86 -3.24
N THR A 148 -15.74 -6.40 -2.84
CA THR A 148 -15.62 -7.35 -1.70
C THR A 148 -14.86 -6.68 -0.55
N ILE A 149 -15.37 -6.83 0.67
CA ILE A 149 -14.81 -6.22 1.88
C ILE A 149 -14.43 -7.33 2.86
N ALA A 150 -13.18 -7.33 3.31
CA ALA A 150 -12.74 -8.21 4.40
C ALA A 150 -13.16 -7.61 5.75
N THR A 151 -13.90 -8.39 6.53
CA THR A 151 -14.39 -8.02 7.88
C THR A 151 -13.72 -8.82 8.96
#